data_AF-A0A2N2PWX0-F1
#
_entry.id   AF-A0A2N2PWX0-F1
#
_cell.length_a   1.000
_cell.length_b   1.000
_cell.length_c   1.000
_cell.angle_alpha   90.00
_cell.angle_beta   90.00
_cell.angle_gamma   90.00
#
_symmetry.space_group_name_H-M   'P 1'
#
loop_
_entity.id
_entity.type
_entity.pdbx_description
1 polymer ?
#
loop_
_entity_poly.entity_id
_entity_poly.type
_entity_poly.pdbx_seq_one_letter_code
_entity_poly.pdbx_strand_id
1 'polypeptide(L)'
;MNTARDVAIIVLAVESIVIGVLLSILVIQVIRLVKMLRHEVLPILSSTQETVRTVRGTASFVSDHMVQPVVKVASYTAGARQAVRTLLRGCNRNRRGTGEKEA
;
A
#
# COMPACT_ATOMS: atom_id res chain seq x y z
N MET A 1 14.52 -58.36 42.34
CA MET A 1 13.74 -57.21 41.84
C MET A 1 14.63 -55.97 41.58
N ASN A 2 15.94 -56.13 41.44
CA ASN A 2 16.89 -55.00 41.38
C ASN A 2 17.28 -54.67 39.93
N THR A 3 17.34 -55.68 39.05
CA THR A 3 17.70 -55.53 37.64
C THR A 3 16.73 -54.63 36.86
N ALA A 4 15.43 -54.77 37.11
CA ALA A 4 14.42 -53.90 36.47
C ALA A 4 14.55 -52.44 36.93
N ARG A 5 14.88 -52.21 38.20
CA ARG A 5 15.12 -50.87 38.73
C ARG A 5 16.37 -50.24 38.12
N ASP A 6 17.43 -51.02 37.97
CA ASP A 6 18.71 -50.53 37.43
C ASP A 6 18.58 -50.15 35.94
N VAL A 7 17.89 -50.98 35.15
CA VAL A 7 17.58 -50.67 33.75
C VAL A 7 16.73 -49.40 33.64
N ALA A 8 15.74 -49.20 34.50
CA ALA A 8 14.94 -47.97 34.49
C ALA A 8 15.77 -46.72 34.78
N ILE A 9 16.75 -46.78 35.69
CA ILE A 9 17.64 -45.66 36.00
C ILE A 9 18.53 -45.32 34.79
N ILE A 10 19.08 -46.34 34.11
CA ILE A 10 19.91 -46.13 32.92
C ILE A 10 19.09 -45.49 31.79
N VAL A 11 17.89 -45.99 31.53
CA VAL A 11 16.99 -45.43 30.50
C VAL A 11 16.63 -43.98 30.81
N LEU A 12 16.26 -43.69 32.06
CA LEU A 12 15.90 -42.33 32.50
C LEU A 12 17.09 -41.36 32.39
N ALA A 13 18.30 -41.82 32.69
CA ALA A 13 19.52 -41.03 32.50
C ALA A 13 19.75 -40.70 31.02
N VAL A 14 19.62 -41.68 30.12
CA VAL A 14 19.75 -41.47 28.67
C VAL A 14 18.66 -40.52 28.16
N GLU A 15 17.42 -40.71 28.58
CA GLU A 15 16.29 -39.84 28.22
C GLU A 15 16.56 -38.40 28.65
N SER A 16 17.05 -38.17 29.87
CA SER A 16 17.38 -36.83 30.38
C SER A 16 18.43 -36.12 29.52
N ILE A 17 19.44 -36.84 29.03
CA ILE A 17 20.46 -36.32 28.13
C ILE A 17 19.83 -35.94 26.79
N VAL A 18 18.99 -36.81 26.23
CA VAL A 18 18.29 -36.55 24.97
C VAL A 18 17.41 -35.30 25.10
N ILE A 19 16.63 -35.17 26.17
CA ILE A 19 15.82 -33.98 26.44
C ILE A 19 16.72 -32.74 26.56
N GLY A 20 17.85 -32.82 27.26
CA GLY A 20 18.80 -31.70 27.37
C GLY A 20 19.34 -31.23 26.02
N VAL A 21 19.67 -32.17 25.12
CA VAL A 21 20.11 -31.86 23.75
C VAL A 21 18.97 -31.23 22.95
N LEU A 22 17.76 -31.78 23.02
CA LEU A 22 16.59 -31.23 22.34
C LEU A 22 16.28 -29.80 22.78
N LEU A 23 16.32 -29.53 24.08
CA LEU A 23 16.15 -28.19 24.63
C LEU A 23 17.24 -27.24 24.14
N SER A 24 18.50 -27.68 24.10
CA SER A 24 19.61 -26.88 23.58
C SER A 24 19.40 -26.51 22.10
N ILE A 25 18.97 -27.47 21.29
CA ILE A 25 18.62 -27.23 19.87
C ILE A 25 17.46 -26.23 19.77
N LEU A 26 16.43 -26.35 20.60
CA LEU A 26 15.29 -25.45 20.62
C LEU A 26 15.72 -24.02 20.96
N VAL A 27 16.57 -23.82 21.97
CA VAL A 27 17.12 -22.51 22.31
C VAL A 27 17.89 -21.91 21.13
N ILE A 28 18.74 -22.70 20.46
CA ILE A 28 19.46 -22.26 19.27
C ILE A 28 18.49 -21.84 18.15
N GLN A 29 17.41 -22.59 17.93
CA GLN A 29 16.39 -22.23 16.95
C GLN A 29 15.73 -20.90 17.29
N VAL A 30 15.31 -20.70 18.54
CA VAL A 30 14.71 -19.43 18.98
C VAL A 30 15.67 -18.26 18.77
N ILE A 31 16.96 -18.43 19.08
CA ILE A 31 17.98 -17.39 18.83
C ILE A 31 18.06 -17.05 17.33
N ARG A 32 18.02 -18.06 16.45
CA ARG A 32 18.02 -17.85 14.99
C ARG A 32 16.78 -17.09 14.52
N LEU A 33 15.60 -17.46 15.00
CA LEU A 33 14.34 -16.76 14.69
C LEU A 33 14.41 -15.29 15.15
N VAL A 34 14.87 -15.03 16.36
CA VAL A 34 15.01 -13.66 16.88
C VAL A 34 16.03 -12.86 16.05
N LYS A 35 17.14 -13.48 15.65
CA LYS A 35 18.13 -12.83 14.78
C LYS A 35 17.53 -12.45 13.43
N MET A 36 16.82 -13.36 12.76
CA MET A 36 16.17 -13.10 11.47
C MET A 36 15.13 -11.98 11.59
N LEU A 37 14.27 -12.03 12.61
CA LEU A 37 13.29 -10.98 12.87
C LEU A 37 13.97 -9.60 13.03
N ARG A 38 15.07 -9.53 13.78
CA ARG A 38 15.78 -8.27 14.05
C ARG A 38 16.57 -7.73 12.87
N HIS A 39 17.22 -8.61 12.09
CA HIS A 39 18.14 -8.19 11.02
C HIS A 39 17.48 -8.12 9.65
N GLU A 40 16.34 -8.77 9.45
CA GLU A 40 15.67 -8.82 8.14
C GLU A 40 14.30 -8.15 8.21
N VAL A 41 13.45 -8.52 9.20
CA VAL A 41 12.07 -8.03 9.26
C VAL A 41 11.98 -6.58 9.77
N LEU A 42 12.71 -6.22 10.83
CA LEU A 42 12.69 -4.84 11.34
C LEU A 42 13.16 -3.81 10.30
N PRO A 43 14.25 -4.05 9.53
CA PRO A 43 14.65 -3.16 8.45
C PRO A 43 13.59 -3.01 7.37
N ILE A 44 12.91 -4.09 6.96
CA ILE A 44 11.81 -4.02 5.98
C ILE A 44 10.71 -3.08 6.48
N LEU A 45 10.37 -3.12 7.76
CA LEU A 45 9.36 -2.23 8.34
C LEU A 45 9.82 -0.77 8.38
N SER A 46 11.12 -0.53 8.56
CA SER A 46 11.70 0.81 8.46
C SER A 46 11.68 1.34 7.01
N SER A 47 12.13 0.53 6.04
CA SER A 47 12.09 0.88 4.61
C SER A 47 10.66 1.09 4.09
N THR A 48 9.68 0.35 4.64
CA THR A 48 8.26 0.53 4.32
C THR A 48 7.77 1.90 4.79
N GLN A 49 8.16 2.35 5.99
CA GLN A 49 7.80 3.70 6.47
C GLN A 49 8.40 4.80 5.58
N GLU A 50 9.64 4.64 5.11
CA GLU A 50 10.27 5.57 4.18
C GLU A 50 9.56 5.59 2.80
N THR A 51 9.12 4.40 2.35
CA THR A 51 8.32 4.26 1.13
C THR A 51 6.99 5.00 1.26
N VAL A 52 6.28 4.85 2.38
CA VAL A 52 5.01 5.58 2.62
C VAL A 52 5.25 7.09 2.64
N ARG A 53 6.34 7.56 3.27
CA ARG A 53 6.71 8.99 3.23
C ARG A 53 6.97 9.48 1.81
N THR A 54 7.73 8.72 1.01
CA THR A 54 8.08 9.08 -0.37
C THR A 54 6.85 9.07 -1.28
N VAL A 55 5.99 8.05 -1.18
CA VAL A 55 4.75 7.95 -1.95
C VAL A 55 3.81 9.10 -1.59
N ARG A 56 3.65 9.42 -0.30
CA ARG A 56 2.88 10.60 0.15
C ARG A 56 3.48 11.89 -0.41
N GLY A 57 4.81 12.03 -0.37
CA GLY A 57 5.51 13.19 -0.94
C GLY A 57 5.29 13.33 -2.45
N THR A 58 5.32 12.22 -3.19
CA THR A 58 5.05 12.21 -4.63
C THR A 58 3.60 12.58 -4.92
N ALA A 59 2.64 12.04 -4.15
CA ALA A 59 1.23 12.38 -4.28
C ALA A 59 0.97 13.87 -3.98
N SER A 60 1.58 14.41 -2.92
CA SER A 60 1.49 15.84 -2.59
C SER A 60 2.15 16.73 -3.65
N PHE A 61 3.32 16.35 -4.16
CA PHE A 61 4.01 17.10 -5.21
C PHE A 61 3.20 17.13 -6.51
N VAL A 62 2.69 15.98 -6.95
CA VAL A 62 1.82 15.89 -8.14
C VAL A 62 0.52 16.67 -7.91
N SER A 63 -0.08 16.58 -6.73
CA SER A 63 -1.29 17.33 -6.38
C SER A 63 -1.07 18.85 -6.47
N ASP A 64 -0.08 19.37 -5.76
CA ASP A 64 0.09 20.81 -5.60
C ASP A 64 0.70 21.47 -6.83
N HIS A 65 1.61 20.78 -7.52
CA HIS A 65 2.40 21.38 -8.60
C HIS A 65 1.95 20.99 -10.00
N MET A 66 1.25 19.85 -10.18
CA MET A 66 0.87 19.36 -11.52
C MET A 66 -0.65 19.34 -11.72
N VAL A 67 -1.43 18.88 -10.74
CA VAL A 67 -2.89 18.75 -10.89
C VAL A 67 -3.57 20.11 -10.88
N GLN A 68 -3.26 21.00 -9.93
CA GLN A 68 -3.84 22.35 -9.88
C GLN A 68 -3.67 23.15 -11.19
N PRO A 69 -2.48 23.24 -11.80
CA PRO A 69 -2.32 23.97 -13.06
C PRO A 69 -2.99 23.27 -14.24
N VAL A 70 -2.92 21.93 -14.35
CA VAL A 70 -3.58 21.20 -15.45
C VAL A 70 -5.10 21.38 -15.40
N VAL A 71 -5.71 21.29 -14.22
CA VAL A 71 -7.15 21.49 -14.03
C VAL A 71 -7.55 22.93 -14.35
N LYS A 72 -6.77 23.94 -13.95
CA LYS A 72 -7.01 25.34 -14.33
C LYS A 72 -6.96 25.55 -15.85
N VAL A 73 -5.95 25.00 -16.53
CA VAL A 73 -5.82 25.17 -17.99
C VAL A 73 -6.95 24.46 -18.75
N ALA A 74 -7.29 23.23 -18.33
CA ALA A 74 -8.40 22.47 -18.93
C ALA A 74 -9.76 23.15 -18.70
N SER A 75 -10.01 23.68 -17.51
CA SER A 75 -11.26 24.38 -17.20
C SER A 75 -11.40 25.71 -17.95
N TYR A 76 -10.32 26.50 -18.08
CA TYR A 76 -10.33 27.73 -18.88
C TYR A 76 -10.60 27.46 -20.36
N THR A 77 -9.95 26.45 -20.94
CA THR A 77 -10.14 26.08 -22.36
C THR A 77 -11.52 25.50 -22.62
N ALA A 78 -12.03 24.64 -21.73
CA ALA A 78 -13.40 24.13 -21.81
C ALA A 78 -14.44 25.24 -21.67
N GLY A 79 -14.26 26.15 -20.71
CA GLY A 79 -15.13 27.32 -20.50
C GLY A 79 -15.14 28.26 -21.70
N ALA A 80 -13.96 28.59 -22.24
CA ALA A 80 -13.83 29.42 -23.43
C ALA A 80 -14.50 28.78 -24.66
N ARG A 81 -14.28 27.47 -24.88
CA ARG A 81 -14.91 26.73 -25.99
C ARG A 81 -16.44 26.72 -25.86
N GLN A 82 -16.95 26.51 -24.65
CA GLN A 82 -18.39 26.53 -24.39
C GLN A 82 -18.97 27.93 -24.58
N ALA A 83 -18.31 28.98 -24.10
CA ALA A 83 -18.76 30.36 -24.29
C ALA A 83 -18.86 30.72 -25.78
N VAL A 84 -17.82 30.42 -26.57
CA VAL A 84 -17.80 30.63 -28.02
C VAL A 84 -18.91 29.83 -28.71
N ARG A 85 -19.08 28.55 -28.36
CA ARG A 85 -20.13 27.70 -28.93
C ARG A 85 -21.54 28.23 -28.62
N THR A 86 -21.75 28.76 -27.42
CA THR A 86 -23.06 29.28 -26.99
C THR A 86 -23.37 30.60 -27.68
N LEU A 87 -22.39 31.50 -27.81
CA LEU A 87 -22.51 32.75 -28.56
C LEU A 87 -22.77 32.50 -30.05
N LEU A 88 -22.00 31.61 -30.69
CA LEU A 88 -22.19 31.25 -32.10
C LEU A 88 -23.55 30.56 -32.34
N ARG A 89 -24.05 29.75 -31.40
CA ARG A 89 -25.40 29.15 -31.49
C ARG A 89 -26.52 30.18 -31.28
N GLY A 90 -26.33 31.16 -30.40
CA GLY A 90 -27.30 32.22 -30.12
C GLY A 90 -27.57 33.08 -31.36
N CYS A 91 -26.53 33.41 -32.14
CA CYS A 91 -26.68 34.17 -33.39
C CYS A 91 -27.41 33.39 -34.51
N ASN A 92 -27.39 32.04 -34.51
CA ASN A 92 -28.01 31.23 -35.56
C ASN A 92 -29.51 30.95 -35.34
N ARG A 93 -30.14 31.56 -34.33
CA ARG A 93 -31.55 31.31 -33.96
C ARG A 93 -32.51 32.44 -34.36
N ASN A 94 -32.07 33.36 -35.22
CA ASN A 94 -32.87 34.50 -35.68
C ASN A 94 -33.45 34.35 -37.11
N ARG A 95 -33.69 33.12 -37.60
CA ARG A 95 -34.26 32.87 -38.95
C ARG A 95 -35.33 31.77 -39.01
N ARG A 96 -36.26 31.78 -38.07
CA ARG A 96 -37.60 31.15 -38.18
C ARG A 96 -38.54 32.11 -37.46
N GLY A 97 -39.34 32.92 -38.13
CA GLY A 97 -40.21 32.59 -39.25
C GLY A 97 -41.59 33.06 -38.83
N THR A 98 -41.75 34.38 -38.69
CA THR A 98 -43.07 35.01 -38.53
C THR A 98 -43.38 35.62 -39.88
N GLY A 99 -43.98 34.81 -40.73
CA GLY A 99 -44.40 35.19 -42.06
C GLY A 99 -45.68 34.44 -42.40
N GLU A 100 -46.71 34.59 -41.57
CA GLU A 100 -48.08 34.35 -42.02
C GLU A 100 -49.05 35.14 -41.13
N LYS A 101 -49.18 36.43 -41.45
CA LYS A 101 -50.38 37.20 -41.17
C LYS A 101 -50.85 37.85 -42.45
N GLU A 102 -52.02 37.40 -42.86
CA GLU A 102 -53.14 38.19 -43.39
C GLU A 102 -52.96 38.81 -44.79
N ALA A 103 -53.59 38.14 -45.77
CA ALA A 103 -54.25 38.73 -46.92
C ALA A 103 -55.67 38.13 -47.01
#